data_AF-A0A1D6MK74-F1
#
_entry.id   AF-A0A1D6MK74-F1
#
_cell.length_a   1.000
_cell.length_b   1.000
_cell.length_c   1.000
_cell.angle_alpha   90.00
_cell.angle_beta   90.00
_cell.angle_gamma   90.00
#
_symmetry.space_group_name_H-M   'P 1'
#
loop_
_entity.id
_entity.type
_entity.pdbx_description
1 polymer ?
#
loop_
_entity_poly.entity_id
_entity_poly.type
_entity_poly.pdbx_seq_one_letter_code
_entity_poly.pdbx_strand_id
1 'polypeptide(L)'
;MLPIRYSKGGSASRILCTNSYPSSVMANCYEGELATQIQDEAIKFGRSSRISSTCLYGGAPKGPQLRELERGADVVVATPGRLNDILEMNKVSLRQVSYLVLDEADRMLDMGFEPQIRKIVKQIPPRRQTLMYTATWPKEVRKIASDLLNNPVQVNIGNTDQLV
;
A
#
# COMPACT_ATOMS: atom_id res chain seq x y z
N MET A 1 10.08 23.12 18.10
CA MET A 1 11.41 22.68 17.66
C MET A 1 11.91 21.63 18.66
N LEU A 2 11.67 20.35 18.40
CA LEU A 2 12.28 19.20 19.07
C LEU A 2 12.51 18.10 18.01
N PRO A 3 13.56 17.28 18.14
CA PRO A 3 14.43 16.94 17.03
C PRO A 3 14.07 15.62 16.35
N ILE A 4 14.23 15.60 15.02
CA ILE A 4 14.32 14.36 14.25
C ILE A 4 15.60 13.65 14.68
N ARG A 5 15.48 12.58 15.48
CA ARG A 5 16.60 11.67 15.77
C ARG A 5 16.81 10.74 14.58
N TYR A 6 17.80 11.05 13.76
CA TYR A 6 18.43 10.07 12.86
C TYR A 6 19.43 9.23 13.67
N SER A 7 19.30 7.90 13.64
CA SER A 7 20.37 6.97 13.96
C SER A 7 20.97 6.48 12.65
N LYS A 8 22.18 6.94 12.31
CA LYS A 8 22.96 6.45 11.17
C LYS A 8 23.56 5.08 11.51
N GLY A 9 23.35 4.09 10.64
CA GLY A 9 24.09 2.81 10.64
C GLY A 9 23.34 1.69 9.94
N GLY A 10 23.67 1.41 8.67
CA GLY A 10 23.21 0.22 7.92
C GLY A 10 22.04 0.45 6.97
N SER A 11 22.21 0.05 5.70
CA SER A 11 21.17 -0.01 4.67
C SER A 11 19.92 -0.78 5.13
N ALA A 12 18.79 -0.45 4.48
CA ALA A 12 17.44 -1.03 4.60
C ALA A 12 16.48 -0.31 5.57
N SER A 13 15.72 0.63 5.02
CA SER A 13 14.54 1.21 5.67
C SER A 13 13.44 0.16 5.78
N ARG A 14 13.36 -0.49 6.96
CA ARG A 14 12.32 -1.43 7.41
C ARG A 14 11.02 -0.72 7.77
N ILE A 15 9.87 -1.30 7.41
CA ILE A 15 8.59 -1.16 8.13
C ILE A 15 8.06 -2.58 8.42
N LEU A 16 7.74 -2.86 9.69
CA LEU A 16 7.56 -4.18 10.33
C LEU A 16 6.10 -4.44 10.79
N CYS A 17 5.76 -5.73 10.87
CA CYS A 17 4.50 -6.44 11.22
C CYS A 17 3.80 -6.13 12.56
N THR A 18 2.56 -6.64 12.76
CA THR A 18 2.23 -7.79 13.66
C THR A 18 0.82 -8.41 13.42
N ASN A 19 0.76 -9.76 13.45
CA ASN A 19 -0.30 -10.69 13.90
C ASN A 19 -1.62 -10.86 13.11
N SER A 20 -1.80 -12.09 12.56
CA SER A 20 -3.02 -12.81 12.11
C SER A 20 -3.98 -12.11 11.15
N TYR A 21 -3.75 -10.83 10.88
CA TYR A 21 -4.52 -9.95 10.03
C TYR A 21 -3.52 -8.96 9.40
N PRO A 22 -3.73 -8.51 8.15
CA PRO A 22 -2.75 -7.68 7.48
C PRO A 22 -2.48 -6.40 8.28
N SER A 23 -1.25 -6.24 8.74
CA SER A 23 -0.79 -5.08 9.51
C SER A 23 -0.48 -3.90 8.58
N SER A 24 -0.14 -4.21 7.31
CA SER A 24 0.17 -3.25 6.26
C SER A 24 -0.49 -3.64 4.93
N VAL A 25 -1.09 -2.67 4.25
CA VAL A 25 -1.59 -2.82 2.86
C VAL A 25 -0.77 -1.92 1.95
N MET A 26 -0.15 -2.52 0.94
CA MET A 26 0.48 -1.81 -0.15
C MET A 26 -0.43 -1.94 -1.37
N ALA A 27 -1.21 -0.89 -1.64
CA ALA A 27 -2.01 -0.83 -2.85
C ALA A 27 -1.09 -0.33 -3.96
N ASN A 28 -0.32 -1.26 -4.54
CA ASN A 28 0.44 -1.00 -5.74
C ASN A 28 0.01 -1.99 -6.82
N CYS A 29 0.04 -1.49 -8.04
CA CYS A 29 0.11 -2.17 -9.32
C CYS A 29 -1.21 -2.23 -10.09
N TYR A 30 -1.18 -1.60 -11.25
CA TYR A 30 -2.16 -1.79 -12.30
C TYR A 30 -1.85 -3.03 -13.16
N GLU A 31 -0.66 -3.61 -13.00
CA GLU A 31 -0.18 -4.82 -13.67
C GLU A 31 0.24 -5.90 -12.67
N GLY A 32 -0.22 -7.13 -12.88
CA GLY A 32 0.05 -8.25 -11.96
C GLY A 32 1.53 -8.63 -11.82
N GLU A 33 2.36 -8.25 -12.80
CA GLU A 33 3.82 -8.52 -12.80
C GLU A 33 4.55 -7.68 -11.76
N LEU A 34 4.24 -6.39 -11.66
CA LEU A 34 4.85 -5.49 -10.67
C LEU A 34 4.47 -5.90 -9.23
N ALA A 35 3.23 -6.37 -9.04
CA ALA A 35 2.77 -6.82 -7.74
C ALA A 35 3.57 -8.06 -7.27
N THR A 36 3.91 -8.94 -8.21
CA THR A 36 4.75 -10.12 -7.96
C THR A 36 6.20 -9.73 -7.64
N GLN A 37 6.76 -8.71 -8.30
CA GLN A 37 8.12 -8.22 -7.99
C GLN A 37 8.22 -7.65 -6.58
N ILE A 38 7.25 -6.84 -6.14
CA ILE A 38 7.20 -6.30 -4.77
C ILE A 38 7.08 -7.45 -3.77
N GLN A 39 6.25 -8.45 -4.07
CA GLN A 39 6.10 -9.64 -3.25
C GLN A 39 7.42 -10.42 -3.10
N ASP A 40 8.18 -10.59 -4.18
CA ASP A 40 9.48 -11.26 -4.17
C ASP A 40 10.49 -10.50 -3.29
N GLU A 41 10.54 -9.17 -3.40
CA GLU A 41 11.38 -8.35 -2.52
C GLU A 41 10.90 -8.44 -1.06
N ALA A 42 9.59 -8.35 -0.81
CA ALA A 42 9.01 -8.48 0.52
C ALA A 42 9.37 -9.83 1.17
N ILE A 43 9.38 -10.93 0.41
CA ILE A 43 9.82 -12.25 0.90
C ILE A 43 11.30 -12.22 1.29
N LYS A 44 12.18 -11.63 0.47
CA LYS A 44 13.62 -11.55 0.77
C LYS A 44 13.89 -10.85 2.10
N PHE A 45 13.25 -9.70 2.34
CA PHE A 45 13.41 -8.96 3.58
C PHE A 45 12.66 -9.62 4.76
N GLY A 46 11.50 -10.22 4.49
CA GLY A 46 10.60 -10.81 5.48
C GLY A 46 11.08 -12.13 6.09
N ARG A 47 11.85 -12.94 5.34
CA ARG A 47 12.38 -14.25 5.82
C ARG A 47 13.14 -14.14 7.13
N SER A 48 13.94 -13.08 7.29
CA SER A 48 14.74 -12.84 8.50
C SER A 48 13.88 -12.55 9.75
N SER A 49 12.65 -12.06 9.53
CA SER A 49 11.78 -11.52 10.58
C SER A 49 10.45 -12.28 10.69
N ARG A 50 10.33 -13.45 10.03
CA ARG A 50 9.12 -14.30 9.97
C ARG A 50 7.86 -13.56 9.51
N ILE A 51 8.03 -12.62 8.59
CA ILE A 51 6.94 -11.83 8.00
C ILE A 51 6.33 -12.61 6.84
N SER A 52 5.02 -12.81 6.84
CA SER A 52 4.31 -13.36 5.70
C SER A 52 3.74 -12.25 4.81
N SER A 53 3.83 -12.43 3.50
CA SER A 53 3.32 -11.48 2.51
C SER A 53 2.52 -12.21 1.44
N THR A 54 1.47 -11.56 0.92
CA THR A 54 0.65 -12.10 -0.16
C THR A 54 0.31 -11.02 -1.18
N CYS A 55 0.06 -11.46 -2.41
CA CYS A 55 -0.18 -10.59 -3.55
C CYS A 55 -1.57 -10.85 -4.15
N LEU A 56 -2.37 -9.79 -4.29
CA LEU A 56 -3.75 -9.84 -4.78
C LEU A 56 -3.90 -9.00 -6.04
N TYR A 57 -4.04 -9.65 -7.19
CA TYR A 57 -4.15 -8.93 -8.47
C TYR A 57 -5.13 -9.59 -9.44
N GLY A 58 -5.67 -8.77 -10.35
CA GLY A 58 -6.58 -9.18 -11.43
C GLY A 58 -5.92 -10.11 -12.45
N GLY A 59 -6.71 -10.76 -13.31
CA GLY A 59 -6.19 -11.65 -14.37
C GLY A 59 -5.73 -13.04 -13.92
N ALA A 60 -5.38 -13.25 -12.65
CA ALA A 60 -5.06 -14.57 -12.09
C ALA A 60 -6.23 -15.20 -11.29
N PRO A 61 -6.31 -16.54 -11.18
CA PRO A 61 -7.34 -17.22 -10.39
C PRO A 61 -7.38 -16.74 -8.93
N LYS A 62 -8.59 -16.55 -8.39
CA LYS A 62 -8.79 -16.10 -6.98
C LYS A 62 -8.42 -17.17 -5.96
N GLY A 63 -8.61 -18.46 -6.29
CA GLY A 63 -8.44 -19.58 -5.35
C GLY A 63 -7.08 -19.65 -4.66
N PRO A 64 -5.95 -19.61 -5.40
CA PRO A 64 -4.62 -19.57 -4.79
C PRO A 64 -4.41 -18.34 -3.88
N GLN A 65 -4.81 -17.15 -4.33
CA GLN A 65 -4.68 -15.91 -3.56
C GLN A 65 -5.48 -15.96 -2.24
N LEU A 66 -6.69 -16.51 -2.28
CA LEU A 66 -7.52 -16.72 -1.08
C LEU A 66 -6.89 -17.71 -0.09
N ARG A 67 -6.29 -18.80 -0.58
CA ARG A 67 -5.61 -19.78 0.28
C ARG A 67 -4.40 -19.16 1.00
N GLU A 68 -3.63 -18.32 0.32
CA GLU A 68 -2.51 -17.62 0.97
C GLU A 68 -3.00 -16.57 1.99
N LEU A 69 -4.11 -15.89 1.72
CA LEU A 69 -4.75 -15.01 2.71
C LEU A 69 -5.26 -15.78 3.93
N GLU A 70 -5.89 -16.94 3.75
CA GLU A 70 -6.42 -17.80 4.82
C GLU A 70 -5.31 -18.35 5.74
N ARG A 71 -4.08 -18.52 5.22
CA ARG A 71 -2.91 -18.86 6.04
C ARG A 71 -2.43 -17.73 6.95
N GLY A 72 -2.86 -16.49 6.68
CA GLY A 72 -2.44 -15.29 7.38
C GLY A 72 -1.30 -14.57 6.66
N ALA A 73 -1.50 -13.28 6.40
CA ALA A 73 -0.53 -12.38 5.79
C ALA A 73 -0.32 -11.16 6.69
N ASP A 74 0.92 -10.80 6.99
CA ASP A 74 1.26 -9.53 7.66
C ASP A 74 1.24 -8.36 6.66
N VAL A 75 1.64 -8.63 5.41
CA VAL A 75 1.70 -7.65 4.32
C VAL A 75 0.83 -8.12 3.16
N VAL A 76 -0.07 -7.25 2.70
CA VAL A 76 -0.87 -7.50 1.50
C VAL A 76 -0.48 -6.48 0.45
N VAL A 77 0.09 -6.96 -0.66
CA VAL A 77 0.27 -6.18 -1.88
C VAL A 77 -0.94 -6.41 -2.77
N ALA A 78 -1.65 -5.36 -3.19
CA ALA A 78 -2.89 -5.57 -3.91
C ALA A 78 -3.23 -4.50 -4.94
N THR A 79 -3.87 -4.95 -6.02
CA THR A 79 -4.54 -4.05 -6.96
C THR A 79 -5.93 -3.67 -6.41
N PRO A 80 -6.38 -2.41 -6.54
CA PRO A 80 -7.64 -1.96 -5.92
C PRO A 80 -8.87 -2.80 -6.29
N GLY A 81 -8.95 -3.26 -7.54
CA GLY A 81 -10.06 -4.09 -8.02
C GLY A 81 -10.11 -5.44 -7.32
N ARG A 82 -8.99 -6.18 -7.31
CA ARG A 82 -8.95 -7.51 -6.68
C ARG A 82 -9.14 -7.43 -5.16
N LEU A 83 -8.60 -6.40 -4.52
CA LEU A 83 -8.79 -6.21 -3.09
C LEU A 83 -10.27 -5.96 -2.75
N ASN A 84 -10.95 -5.08 -3.50
CA ASN A 84 -12.38 -4.85 -3.30
C ASN A 84 -13.22 -6.12 -3.50
N ASP A 85 -12.95 -6.91 -4.54
CA ASP A 85 -13.62 -8.20 -4.76
C ASP A 85 -13.52 -9.11 -3.53
N ILE A 86 -12.33 -9.21 -2.93
CA ILE A 86 -12.07 -10.08 -1.78
C ILE A 86 -12.70 -9.52 -0.50
N LEU A 87 -12.72 -8.20 -0.34
CA LEU A 87 -13.41 -7.52 0.76
C LEU A 87 -14.94 -7.73 0.69
N GLU A 88 -15.52 -7.63 -0.51
CA GLU A 88 -16.96 -7.87 -0.73
C GLU A 88 -17.36 -9.32 -0.43
N MET A 89 -16.46 -10.28 -0.66
CA MET A 89 -16.64 -11.68 -0.26
C MET A 89 -16.52 -11.90 1.25
N ASN A 90 -16.21 -10.86 2.04
CA ASN A 90 -15.95 -10.93 3.48
C ASN A 90 -14.86 -11.96 3.86
N LYS A 91 -13.87 -12.16 2.98
CA LYS A 91 -12.77 -13.11 3.19
C LYS A 91 -11.59 -12.51 3.96
N VAL A 92 -11.48 -11.19 3.99
CA VAL A 92 -10.43 -10.45 4.69
C VAL A 92 -11.03 -9.24 5.40
N SER A 93 -10.39 -8.81 6.49
CA SER A 93 -10.74 -7.59 7.21
C SER A 93 -9.55 -6.65 7.27
N LEU A 94 -9.78 -5.35 7.03
CA LEU A 94 -8.74 -4.31 7.11
C LEU A 94 -8.71 -3.58 8.47
N ARG A 95 -9.48 -4.05 9.46
CA ARG A 95 -9.64 -3.38 10.75
C ARG A 95 -8.36 -3.29 11.58
N GLN A 96 -7.34 -4.08 11.26
CA GLN A 96 -6.04 -4.09 11.96
C GLN A 96 -4.92 -3.45 11.15
N VAL A 97 -5.24 -2.90 9.97
CA VAL A 97 -4.25 -2.23 9.14
C VAL A 97 -3.84 -0.93 9.81
N SER A 98 -2.55 -0.83 10.11
CA SER A 98 -1.93 0.35 10.73
C SER A 98 -1.08 1.15 9.76
N TYR A 99 -0.67 0.53 8.64
CA TYR A 99 0.07 1.17 7.56
C TYR A 99 -0.64 0.97 6.22
N LEU A 100 -0.84 2.08 5.50
CA LEU A 100 -1.33 2.09 4.13
C LEU A 100 -0.28 2.75 3.23
N VAL A 101 0.09 2.08 2.15
CA VAL A 101 0.95 2.63 1.11
C VAL A 101 0.17 2.70 -0.20
N LEU A 102 0.13 3.88 -0.78
CA LEU A 102 -0.40 4.14 -2.12
C LEU A 102 0.78 4.46 -3.01
N ASP A 103 1.07 3.61 -3.97
CA ASP A 103 2.21 3.79 -4.88
C ASP A 103 1.70 4.04 -6.29
N GLU A 104 2.44 4.87 -7.04
CA GLU A 104 2.01 5.42 -8.33
C GLU A 104 0.58 6.02 -8.31
N ALA A 105 0.32 6.89 -7.34
CA ALA A 105 -1.03 7.41 -7.11
C ALA A 105 -1.63 8.13 -8.33
N ASP A 106 -0.82 8.86 -9.09
CA ASP A 106 -1.20 9.47 -10.38
C ASP A 106 -1.69 8.44 -11.39
N ARG A 107 -0.96 7.35 -11.58
CA ARG A 107 -1.37 6.26 -12.49
C ARG A 107 -2.66 5.60 -12.05
N MET A 108 -2.82 5.37 -10.74
CA MET A 108 -4.06 4.79 -10.23
C MET A 108 -5.28 5.71 -10.50
N LEU A 109 -5.10 7.03 -10.46
CA LEU A 109 -6.14 7.99 -10.80
C LEU A 109 -6.43 8.03 -12.29
N ASP A 110 -5.41 8.01 -13.15
CA ASP A 110 -5.55 7.97 -14.61
C ASP A 110 -6.40 6.77 -15.07
N MET A 111 -6.27 5.65 -14.37
CA MET A 111 -7.04 4.42 -14.64
C MET A 111 -8.45 4.41 -14.05
N GLY A 112 -8.85 5.48 -13.36
CA GLY A 112 -10.16 5.59 -12.74
C GLY A 112 -10.34 4.74 -11.47
N PHE A 113 -9.25 4.36 -10.79
CA PHE A 113 -9.35 3.59 -9.54
C PHE A 113 -9.70 4.44 -8.30
N GLU A 114 -9.87 5.76 -8.44
CA GLU A 114 -10.23 6.64 -7.33
C GLU A 114 -11.41 6.12 -6.48
N PRO A 115 -12.57 5.72 -7.06
CA PRO A 115 -13.70 5.25 -6.26
C PRO A 115 -13.38 3.97 -5.48
N GLN A 116 -12.57 3.09 -6.07
CA GLN A 116 -12.14 1.82 -5.48
C GLN A 116 -11.18 2.05 -4.32
N ILE A 117 -10.22 2.97 -4.46
CA ILE A 117 -9.30 3.37 -3.39
C ILE A 117 -10.09 3.97 -2.23
N ARG A 118 -10.99 4.91 -2.50
CA ARG A 118 -11.84 5.53 -1.46
C ARG A 118 -12.67 4.48 -0.70
N LYS A 119 -13.19 3.47 -1.40
CA LYS A 119 -13.93 2.36 -0.79
C LYS A 119 -13.05 1.53 0.14
N ILE A 120 -11.82 1.20 -0.28
CA ILE A 120 -10.85 0.47 0.54
C ILE A 120 -10.49 1.27 1.79
N VAL A 121 -10.10 2.54 1.61
CA VAL A 121 -9.63 3.38 2.72
C VAL A 121 -10.72 3.62 3.77
N LYS A 122 -11.99 3.70 3.36
CA LYS A 122 -13.13 3.79 4.30
C LYS A 122 -13.28 2.57 5.22
N GLN A 123 -12.76 1.40 4.83
CA GLN A 123 -12.78 0.20 5.65
C GLN A 123 -11.58 0.11 6.60
N ILE A 124 -10.56 0.95 6.41
CA ILE A 124 -9.36 1.01 7.24
C ILE A 124 -9.61 1.99 8.40
N PRO A 125 -9.18 1.69 9.64
CA PRO A 125 -9.26 2.62 10.74
C PRO A 125 -8.63 3.99 10.42
N PRO A 126 -9.15 5.10 10.98
CA PRO A 126 -8.58 6.42 10.79
C PRO A 126 -7.21 6.58 11.47
N ARG A 127 -6.95 5.80 12.53
CA ARG A 127 -5.65 5.73 13.21
C ARG A 127 -4.70 4.81 12.44
N ARG A 128 -4.20 5.30 11.31
CA ARG A 128 -3.22 4.63 10.45
C ARG A 128 -2.16 5.64 10.00
N GLN A 129 -0.96 5.15 9.68
CA GLN A 129 0.01 5.90 8.92
C GLN A 129 -0.25 5.65 7.42
N THR A 130 -0.31 6.72 6.62
CA THR A 130 -0.48 6.61 5.17
C THR A 130 0.70 7.24 4.46
N LEU A 131 1.29 6.50 3.53
CA LEU A 131 2.37 6.96 2.67
C LEU A 131 1.83 6.96 1.24
N MET A 132 2.14 8.01 0.49
CA MET A 132 1.76 8.13 -0.91
C MET A 132 2.98 8.47 -1.74
N TYR A 133 3.20 7.69 -2.80
CA TYR A 133 4.27 7.86 -3.77
C TYR A 133 3.65 8.10 -5.15
N THR A 134 4.22 9.05 -5.88
CA THR A 134 3.69 9.46 -7.19
C THR A 134 4.77 10.24 -7.93
N ALA A 135 4.79 10.12 -9.27
CA ALA A 135 5.77 10.82 -10.10
C ALA A 135 5.32 12.25 -10.42
N THR A 136 4.01 12.48 -10.49
CA THR A 136 3.41 13.77 -10.85
C THR A 136 2.54 14.33 -9.72
N TRP A 137 2.30 15.65 -9.72
CA TRP A 137 1.50 16.31 -8.68
C TRP A 137 0.36 17.19 -9.23
N PRO A 138 -0.53 16.64 -10.10
CA PRO A 138 -1.68 17.37 -10.63
C PRO A 138 -2.76 17.61 -9.57
N LYS A 139 -3.79 18.39 -9.91
CA LYS A 139 -4.84 18.81 -8.95
C LYS A 139 -5.63 17.61 -8.41
N GLU A 140 -5.81 16.59 -9.22
CA GLU A 140 -6.52 15.35 -8.92
C GLU A 140 -5.78 14.55 -7.85
N VAL A 141 -4.46 14.41 -7.98
CA VAL A 141 -3.60 13.77 -6.98
C VAL A 141 -3.57 14.57 -5.67
N ARG A 142 -3.50 15.90 -5.74
CA ARG A 142 -3.57 16.75 -4.54
C ARG A 142 -4.88 16.57 -3.78
N LYS A 143 -6.00 16.44 -4.50
CA LYS A 143 -7.32 16.23 -3.92
C LYS A 143 -7.44 14.88 -3.22
N ILE A 144 -6.94 13.80 -3.83
CA ILE A 144 -6.95 12.50 -3.14
C ILE A 144 -5.99 12.51 -1.94
N ALA A 145 -4.83 13.17 -2.05
CA ALA A 145 -3.86 13.31 -0.97
C ALA A 145 -4.49 13.98 0.27
N SER A 146 -5.23 15.09 0.07
CA SER A 146 -5.89 15.80 1.18
C SER A 146 -6.95 14.96 1.87
N ASP A 147 -7.58 14.03 1.15
CA ASP A 147 -8.64 13.17 1.68
C ASP A 147 -8.10 11.94 2.40
N LEU A 148 -6.95 11.41 1.96
CA LEU A 148 -6.42 10.14 2.44
C LEU A 148 -5.30 10.30 3.49
N LEU A 149 -4.58 11.42 3.47
CA LEU A 149 -3.46 11.72 4.36
C LEU A 149 -3.89 12.64 5.51
N ASN A 150 -3.24 12.49 6.66
CA ASN A 150 -3.44 13.37 7.82
C ASN A 150 -2.13 14.08 8.16
N ASN A 151 -2.10 15.40 8.04
CA ASN A 151 -0.92 16.25 8.25
C ASN A 151 0.37 15.70 7.59
N PRO A 152 0.40 15.48 6.27
CA PRO A 152 1.52 14.84 5.60
C PRO A 152 2.74 15.75 5.50
N VAL A 153 3.93 15.16 5.56
CA VAL A 153 5.17 15.80 5.11
C VAL A 153 5.35 15.49 3.63
N GLN A 154 5.35 16.53 2.80
CA GLN A 154 5.63 16.39 1.37
C GLN A 154 7.13 16.47 1.11
N VAL A 155 7.68 15.45 0.47
CA VAL A 155 9.08 15.40 0.02
C VAL A 155 9.06 15.34 -1.51
N ASN A 156 9.66 16.34 -2.14
CA ASN A 156 9.80 16.40 -3.59
C ASN A 156 11.28 16.19 -3.96
N ILE A 157 11.54 15.33 -4.94
CA ILE A 157 12.88 15.07 -5.47
C ILE A 157 12.87 15.49 -6.94
N GLY A 158 13.68 16.49 -7.30
CA GLY A 158 13.70 17.08 -8.63
C GLY A 158 13.61 18.60 -8.61
N ASN A 159 13.65 19.23 -9.79
CA ASN A 159 13.69 20.69 -9.91
C ASN A 159 12.28 21.27 -9.75
N THR A 160 12.13 22.28 -8.90
CA THR A 160 10.84 22.82 -8.45
C THR A 160 10.05 23.53 -9.56
N ASP A 161 10.70 23.84 -10.69
CA ASP A 161 10.17 24.67 -11.79
C ASP A 161 9.60 23.88 -12.98
N GLN A 162 9.57 22.54 -12.95
CA GLN A 162 9.05 21.71 -14.07
C GLN A 162 7.79 20.91 -13.74
N LEU A 163 7.06 21.29 -12.68
CA LEU A 163 5.73 20.74 -12.43
C LEU A 163 4.69 21.55 -13.22
N VAL A 164 4.64 21.30 -14.54
CA VAL A 164 3.51 21.71 -15.40
C VAL A 164 2.46 20.62 -15.39
#